data_AF-A0A7V9NRY4-F1
#
_entry.id   AF-A0A7V9NRY4-F1
#
_cell.length_a   1.000
_cell.length_b   1.000
_cell.length_c   1.000
_cell.angle_alpha   90.00
_cell.angle_beta   90.00
_cell.angle_gamma   90.00
#
_symmetry.space_group_name_H-M   'P 1'
#
loop_
_entity.id
_entity.type
_entity.pdbx_description
1 polymer ?
#
loop_
_entity_poly.entity_id
_entity_poly.type
_entity_poly.pdbx_seq_one_letter_code
_entity_poly.pdbx_strand_id
1 'polypeptide(L)'
;MFSAWKSKMLSSDDPYYEAVRNDVRDTLGYPAPLDGAPRATLAFGDFVRYIAQSGDHRATHDGHWCRQVDAVWWDLITYDVVGRFENFVDDLHSILRRLDAPSEVFERAQIRANASPAIPMSAAYNSNLAAVVYDHYRADFDTFGYAEESWMRCD
;
A
#
# COMPACT_ATOMS: atom_id res chain seq x y z
N MET A 1 0.84 0.72 0.35
CA MET A 1 2.19 1.27 0.10
C MET A 1 3.11 1.37 1.34
N PHE A 2 2.85 2.19 2.37
CA PHE A 2 3.84 2.45 3.44
C PHE A 2 4.34 1.18 4.18
N SER A 3 3.43 0.28 4.56
CA SER A 3 3.78 -1.01 5.16
C SER A 3 4.66 -1.88 4.25
N ALA A 4 4.38 -1.85 2.94
CA ALA A 4 5.19 -2.55 1.94
C ALA A 4 6.58 -1.93 1.82
N TRP A 5 6.71 -0.60 1.80
CA TRP A 5 8.03 0.04 1.83
C TRP A 5 8.83 -0.38 3.07
N LYS A 6 8.21 -0.36 4.25
CA LYS A 6 8.87 -0.77 5.50
C LYS A 6 9.36 -2.22 5.47
N SER A 7 8.56 -3.14 4.93
CA SER A 7 8.89 -4.57 4.92
C SER A 7 9.75 -4.99 3.73
N LYS A 8 9.62 -4.33 2.57
CA LYS A 8 10.26 -4.74 1.31
C LYS A 8 11.45 -3.88 0.91
N MET A 9 11.44 -2.59 1.25
CA MET A 9 12.47 -1.64 0.84
C MET A 9 13.50 -1.35 1.92
N LEU A 10 13.09 -1.36 3.20
CA LEU A 10 14.02 -1.19 4.33
C LEU A 10 14.76 -2.49 4.70
N SER A 11 14.07 -3.64 4.61
CA SER A 11 14.69 -4.93 4.91
C SER A 11 15.50 -5.43 3.72
N SER A 12 16.68 -5.99 4.01
CA SER A 12 17.51 -6.74 3.07
C SER A 12 17.14 -8.22 3.00
N ASP A 13 16.21 -8.68 3.82
CA ASP A 13 15.96 -10.12 4.06
C ASP A 13 15.12 -10.77 2.95
N ASP A 14 14.51 -9.95 2.09
CA ASP A 14 13.74 -10.40 0.94
C ASP A 14 14.54 -10.15 -0.35
N PRO A 15 15.22 -11.17 -0.92
CA PRO A 15 16.04 -11.02 -2.12
C PRO A 15 15.19 -10.74 -3.36
N TYR A 16 13.88 -11.04 -3.35
CA TYR A 16 12.99 -10.75 -4.48
C TYR A 16 12.97 -9.27 -4.84
N TYR A 17 13.06 -8.40 -3.83
CA TYR A 17 13.03 -6.95 -3.98
C TYR A 17 14.41 -6.31 -4.14
N GLU A 18 15.49 -7.10 -4.21
CA GLU A 18 16.83 -6.53 -4.36
C GLU A 18 16.97 -5.73 -5.66
N ALA A 19 16.46 -6.26 -6.78
CA ALA A 19 16.46 -5.55 -8.05
C ALA A 19 15.71 -4.22 -7.96
N VAL A 20 14.50 -4.20 -7.40
CA VAL A 20 13.71 -2.97 -7.23
C VAL A 20 14.44 -1.97 -6.33
N ARG A 21 15.05 -2.44 -5.23
CA ARG A 21 15.83 -1.58 -4.33
C ARG A 21 17.07 -1.00 -5.03
N ASN A 22 17.68 -1.73 -5.96
CA ASN A 22 18.82 -1.24 -6.73
C ASN A 22 18.36 -0.24 -7.79
N ASP A 23 17.29 -0.54 -8.52
CA ASP A 23 16.73 0.36 -9.52
C ASP A 23 16.34 1.73 -8.92
N VAL A 24 15.71 1.73 -7.73
CA VAL A 24 15.38 2.98 -7.00
C VAL A 24 16.65 3.76 -6.69
N ARG A 25 17.70 3.09 -6.18
CA ARG A 25 18.96 3.75 -5.81
C ARG A 25 19.67 4.32 -7.02
N ASP A 26 19.75 3.55 -8.10
CA ASP A 26 20.44 3.95 -9.32
C ASP A 26 19.71 5.10 -9.99
N THR A 27 18.38 5.04 -10.08
CA THR A 27 17.53 6.09 -10.66
C THR A 27 17.64 7.40 -9.91
N LEU A 28 17.72 7.35 -8.57
CA LEU A 28 17.77 8.53 -7.71
C LEU A 28 19.20 8.96 -7.33
N GLY A 29 20.22 8.28 -7.88
CA GLY A 29 21.62 8.63 -7.64
C GLY A 29 22.08 8.45 -6.19
N TYR A 30 21.55 7.45 -5.48
CA TYR A 30 22.01 7.13 -4.13
C TYR A 30 23.50 6.75 -4.17
N PRO A 31 24.30 7.18 -3.17
CA PRO A 31 25.73 6.89 -3.17
C PRO A 31 25.97 5.37 -3.03
N ALA A 32 26.97 4.89 -3.75
CA ALA A 32 27.49 3.55 -3.52
C ALA A 32 27.98 3.44 -2.07
N PRO A 33 27.75 2.31 -1.39
CA PRO A 33 28.32 2.08 -0.07
C PRO A 33 29.86 2.15 -0.18
N LEU A 34 30.50 2.80 0.80
CA LEU A 34 31.93 2.66 1.00
C LEU A 34 32.25 1.21 1.41
N ASP A 35 33.47 0.75 1.17
CA ASP A 35 33.88 -0.62 1.51
C ASP A 35 33.58 -0.93 2.98
N GLY A 36 32.78 -1.98 3.20
CA GLY A 36 32.34 -2.43 4.52
C GLY A 36 31.24 -1.58 5.19
N ALA A 37 30.80 -0.48 4.59
CA ALA A 37 29.68 0.32 5.09
C ALA A 37 28.32 -0.26 4.66
N PRO A 38 27.27 -0.17 5.51
CA PRO A 38 25.93 -0.54 5.09
C PRO A 38 25.44 0.38 3.97
N ARG A 39 24.62 -0.15 3.06
CA ARG A 39 23.96 0.65 2.02
C ARG A 39 23.06 1.71 2.66
N ALA A 40 22.98 2.87 2.02
CA ALA A 40 22.04 3.91 2.42
C ALA A 40 20.59 3.38 2.42
N THR A 41 19.86 3.73 3.47
CA THR A 41 18.45 3.41 3.66
C THR A 41 17.61 4.18 2.65
N LEU A 42 16.74 3.47 1.93
CA LEU A 42 15.82 4.10 0.97
C LEU A 42 14.74 4.88 1.72
N ALA A 43 14.72 6.21 1.54
CA ALA A 43 13.68 7.05 2.13
C ALA A 43 12.30 6.73 1.53
N PHE A 44 11.25 6.82 2.34
CA PHE A 44 9.89 6.53 1.88
C PHE A 44 9.46 7.42 0.71
N GLY A 45 9.66 8.74 0.84
CA GLY A 45 9.27 9.69 -0.21
C GLY A 45 9.99 9.47 -1.54
N ASP A 46 11.23 9.00 -1.51
CA ASP A 46 12.01 8.66 -2.71
C ASP A 46 11.46 7.42 -3.40
N PHE A 47 11.10 6.39 -2.63
CA PHE A 47 10.40 5.23 -3.14
C PHE A 47 9.05 5.60 -3.79
N VAL A 48 8.24 6.45 -3.14
CA VAL A 48 6.97 6.93 -3.71
C VAL A 48 7.19 7.63 -5.05
N ARG A 49 8.13 8.58 -5.11
CA ARG A 49 8.42 9.32 -6.35
C ARG A 49 8.90 8.39 -7.45
N TYR A 50 9.77 7.43 -7.11
CA TYR A 50 10.22 6.42 -8.05
C TYR A 50 9.03 5.65 -8.64
N ILE A 51 8.13 5.11 -7.81
CA ILE A 51 6.95 4.39 -8.30
C ILE A 51 6.06 5.29 -9.16
N ALA A 52 5.80 6.52 -8.73
CA ALA A 52 4.96 7.46 -9.47
C ALA A 52 5.54 7.86 -10.84
N GLN A 53 6.87 7.91 -10.97
CA GLN A 53 7.57 8.31 -12.19
C GLN A 53 7.94 7.13 -13.09
N SER A 54 7.91 5.91 -12.56
CA SER A 54 8.35 4.70 -13.27
C SER A 54 7.41 4.24 -14.39
N GLY A 55 6.24 4.85 -14.56
CA GLY A 55 5.31 4.46 -15.65
C GLY A 55 4.98 2.95 -15.63
N ASP A 56 5.15 2.27 -16.77
CA ASP A 56 4.86 0.84 -16.97
C ASP A 56 6.09 -0.08 -16.70
N HIS A 57 6.96 0.31 -15.76
CA HIS A 57 8.09 -0.54 -15.36
C HIS A 57 7.64 -1.73 -14.51
N ARG A 58 8.40 -2.83 -14.53
CA ARG A 58 8.17 -4.03 -13.68
C ARG A 58 7.82 -3.68 -12.23
N ALA A 59 8.47 -2.66 -11.67
CA ALA A 59 8.21 -2.22 -10.30
C ALA A 59 6.76 -1.79 -10.12
N THR A 60 6.12 -1.08 -11.05
CA THR A 60 4.75 -0.55 -10.87
C THR A 60 3.66 -1.61 -10.93
N HIS A 61 3.98 -2.84 -11.35
CA HIS A 61 3.05 -3.98 -11.38
C HIS A 61 3.12 -4.88 -10.13
N ASP A 62 3.95 -4.53 -9.16
CA ASP A 62 4.01 -5.29 -7.91
C ASP A 62 2.70 -5.15 -7.13
N GLY A 63 2.11 -6.27 -6.71
CA GLY A 63 0.84 -6.30 -5.99
C GLY A 63 0.81 -5.51 -4.68
N HIS A 64 1.96 -5.12 -4.11
CA HIS A 64 2.02 -4.36 -2.88
C HIS A 64 1.82 -2.84 -3.06
N TRP A 65 1.98 -2.35 -4.28
CA TRP A 65 1.86 -0.92 -4.61
C TRP A 65 1.40 -0.63 -6.04
N CYS A 66 0.92 -1.61 -6.80
CA CYS A 66 0.10 -1.31 -7.97
C CYS A 66 -1.23 -0.68 -7.53
N ARG A 67 -1.94 -0.06 -8.47
CA ARG A 67 -3.28 0.50 -8.21
C ARG A 67 -4.24 -0.63 -7.87
N GLN A 68 -5.11 -0.42 -6.89
CA GLN A 68 -6.06 -1.44 -6.46
C GLN A 68 -7.06 -1.80 -7.56
N VAL A 69 -7.52 -0.82 -8.35
CA VAL A 69 -8.41 -1.07 -9.51
C VAL A 69 -7.80 -2.06 -10.50
N ASP A 70 -6.47 -2.01 -10.69
CA ASP A 70 -5.75 -2.95 -11.54
C ASP A 70 -5.61 -4.31 -10.84
N ALA A 71 -5.24 -4.31 -9.55
CA ALA A 71 -5.00 -5.53 -8.77
C ALA A 71 -6.25 -6.42 -8.66
N VAL A 72 -7.42 -5.80 -8.54
CA VAL A 72 -8.71 -6.49 -8.41
C VAL A 72 -9.42 -6.67 -9.75
N TRP A 73 -8.82 -6.25 -10.87
CA TRP A 73 -9.45 -6.29 -12.19
C TRP A 73 -10.85 -5.69 -12.18
N TRP A 74 -10.97 -4.47 -11.66
CA TRP A 74 -12.25 -3.79 -11.43
C TRP A 74 -13.17 -3.77 -12.65
N ASP A 75 -12.59 -3.61 -13.85
CA ASP A 75 -13.35 -3.55 -15.10
C ASP A 75 -13.80 -4.94 -15.62
N LEU A 76 -13.32 -6.03 -15.02
CA LEU A 76 -13.59 -7.41 -15.46
C LEU A 76 -14.45 -8.19 -14.46
N ILE A 77 -14.32 -7.92 -13.16
CA ILE A 77 -15.05 -8.62 -12.12
C ILE A 77 -16.15 -7.71 -11.57
N THR A 78 -17.39 -8.18 -11.62
CA THR A 78 -18.50 -7.50 -10.94
C THR A 78 -18.47 -7.84 -9.45
N TYR A 79 -18.23 -6.83 -8.62
CA TYR A 79 -18.20 -6.97 -7.16
C TYR A 79 -19.58 -6.64 -6.55
N ASP A 80 -20.16 -7.59 -5.82
CA ASP A 80 -21.39 -7.35 -5.04
C ASP A 80 -21.16 -6.41 -3.85
N VAL A 81 -20.00 -6.51 -3.21
CA VAL A 81 -19.64 -5.75 -2.01
C VAL A 81 -18.15 -5.41 -2.03
N VAL A 82 -17.82 -4.15 -1.71
CA VAL A 82 -16.47 -3.67 -1.44
C VAL A 82 -16.43 -3.14 -0.02
N GLY A 83 -15.71 -3.82 0.87
CA GLY A 83 -15.54 -3.41 2.27
C GLY A 83 -14.40 -2.42 2.46
N ARG A 84 -14.45 -1.66 3.56
CA ARG A 84 -13.46 -0.67 3.98
C ARG A 84 -12.76 -1.12 5.25
N PHE A 85 -11.44 -0.91 5.33
CA PHE A 85 -10.68 -1.29 6.53
C PHE A 85 -11.08 -0.46 7.76
N GLU A 86 -11.48 0.78 7.56
CA GLU A 86 -11.95 1.69 8.60
C GLU A 86 -13.24 1.15 9.26
N ASN A 87 -14.06 0.40 8.50
CA ASN A 87 -15.31 -0.21 8.95
C ASN A 87 -15.23 -1.75 8.95
N PHE A 88 -14.02 -2.32 9.05
CA PHE A 88 -13.75 -3.72 8.71
C PHE A 88 -14.72 -4.72 9.34
N VAL A 89 -14.98 -4.59 10.64
CA VAL A 89 -15.84 -5.52 11.40
C VAL A 89 -17.29 -5.43 10.91
N ASP A 90 -17.79 -4.22 10.69
CA ASP A 90 -19.18 -4.00 10.29
C ASP A 90 -19.42 -4.46 8.84
N ASP A 91 -18.49 -4.13 7.95
CA ASP A 91 -18.54 -4.54 6.54
C ASP A 91 -18.42 -6.07 6.41
N LEU A 92 -17.48 -6.69 7.14
CA LEU A 92 -17.33 -8.14 7.16
C LEU A 92 -18.58 -8.84 7.71
N HIS A 93 -19.16 -8.34 8.80
CA HIS A 93 -20.43 -8.87 9.32
C HIS A 93 -21.56 -8.75 8.30
N SER A 94 -21.65 -7.64 7.58
CA SER A 94 -22.64 -7.44 6.52
C SER A 94 -22.51 -8.48 5.41
N ILE A 95 -21.27 -8.74 4.97
CA ILE A 95 -20.95 -9.76 3.97
C ILE A 95 -21.32 -11.16 4.50
N LEU A 96 -20.93 -11.51 5.72
CA LEU A 96 -21.22 -12.81 6.32
C LEU A 96 -22.72 -13.09 6.46
N ARG A 97 -23.52 -12.06 6.79
CA ARG A 97 -24.99 -12.19 6.82
C ARG A 97 -25.56 -12.49 5.43
N ARG A 98 -25.05 -11.84 4.39
CA ARG A 98 -25.50 -12.07 3.00
C ARG A 98 -25.17 -13.50 2.53
N LEU A 99 -24.13 -14.11 3.09
CA LEU A 99 -23.71 -15.48 2.80
C LEU A 99 -24.39 -16.55 3.68
N ASP A 100 -25.30 -16.14 4.58
CA ASP A 100 -25.91 -17.03 5.59
C ASP A 100 -24.86 -17.83 6.38
N ALA A 101 -23.75 -17.16 6.74
CA ALA A 101 -22.65 -17.80 7.45
C ALA A 101 -23.08 -18.25 8.85
N PRO A 102 -22.57 -19.40 9.35
CA PRO A 102 -22.91 -19.87 10.68
C PRO A 102 -22.28 -18.99 11.78
N SER A 103 -22.86 -19.03 12.98
CA SER A 103 -22.44 -18.17 14.09
C SER A 103 -20.97 -18.31 14.47
N GLU A 104 -20.38 -19.50 14.32
CA GLU A 104 -18.95 -19.70 14.64
C GLU A 104 -18.03 -18.88 13.72
N VAL A 105 -18.46 -18.60 12.48
CA VAL A 105 -17.70 -17.76 11.55
C VAL A 105 -17.77 -16.29 11.97
N PHE A 106 -18.92 -15.83 12.46
CA PHE A 106 -19.05 -14.48 13.03
C PHE A 106 -18.16 -14.29 14.25
N GLU A 107 -18.12 -15.27 15.17
CA GLU A 107 -17.27 -15.20 16.35
C GLU A 107 -15.79 -15.11 15.98
N ARG A 108 -15.35 -15.92 15.00
CA ARG A 108 -13.97 -15.86 14.49
C ARG A 108 -13.65 -14.55 13.80
N ALA A 109 -14.60 -13.94 13.09
CA ALA A 109 -14.41 -12.67 12.39
C ALA A 109 -14.12 -11.49 13.33
N GLN A 110 -14.46 -11.61 14.63
CA GLN A 110 -14.15 -10.59 15.64
C GLN A 110 -12.68 -10.62 16.09
N ILE A 111 -11.94 -11.70 15.82
CA ILE A 111 -10.56 -11.86 16.24
C ILE A 111 -9.65 -11.07 15.28
N ARG A 112 -9.11 -9.93 15.77
CA ARG A 112 -8.09 -9.16 15.05
C ARG A 112 -6.73 -9.87 15.08
N ALA A 113 -6.42 -10.61 14.03
CA ALA A 113 -5.09 -11.18 13.80
C ALA A 113 -4.21 -10.23 12.96
N ASN A 114 -2.88 -10.29 13.12
CA ASN A 114 -1.91 -9.55 12.32
C ASN A 114 -2.06 -8.02 12.35
N ALA A 115 -2.56 -7.47 13.46
CA ALA A 115 -2.65 -6.02 13.64
C ALA A 115 -1.25 -5.39 13.56
N SER A 116 -1.06 -4.53 12.56
CA SER A 116 0.14 -3.71 12.46
C SER A 116 0.05 -2.55 13.45
N PRO A 117 1.17 -2.10 14.04
CA PRO A 117 1.17 -0.88 14.86
C PRO A 117 0.59 0.29 14.08
N ALA A 118 -0.34 1.02 14.72
CA ALA A 118 -0.86 2.27 14.15
C ALA A 118 0.28 3.28 14.06
N ILE A 119 0.43 3.89 12.89
CA ILE A 119 1.38 4.98 12.64
C ILE A 119 0.55 6.13 12.10
N PRO A 120 0.60 7.32 12.73
CA PRO A 120 -0.08 8.49 12.20
C PRO A 120 0.39 8.73 10.77
N MET A 121 -0.54 8.83 9.82
CA MET A 121 -0.18 9.04 8.42
C MET A 121 0.60 10.35 8.23
N SER A 122 0.35 11.35 9.06
CA SER A 122 1.11 12.60 9.16
C SER A 122 2.59 12.42 9.53
N ALA A 123 2.98 11.28 10.13
CA ALA A 123 4.38 10.95 10.38
C ALA A 123 5.11 10.43 9.12
N ALA A 124 4.37 9.92 8.14
CA ALA A 124 4.89 9.36 6.89
C ALA A 124 4.68 10.28 5.68
N TYR A 125 3.66 11.14 5.72
CA TYR A 125 3.24 11.99 4.61
C TYR A 125 3.30 13.47 4.97
N ASN A 126 3.67 14.25 3.98
CA ASN A 126 3.37 15.68 3.90
C ASN A 126 2.46 15.94 2.69
N SER A 127 1.92 17.15 2.57
CA SER A 127 1.00 17.50 1.48
C SER A 127 1.57 17.25 0.09
N ASN A 128 2.85 17.57 -0.13
CA ASN A 128 3.48 17.34 -1.43
C ASN A 128 3.60 15.85 -1.77
N LEU A 129 3.95 15.01 -0.79
CA LEU A 129 4.03 13.57 -0.99
C LEU A 129 2.64 12.94 -1.16
N ALA A 130 1.65 13.43 -0.41
CA ALA A 130 0.26 13.00 -0.52
C ALA A 130 -0.30 13.31 -1.92
N ALA A 131 -0.02 14.50 -2.47
CA ALA A 131 -0.41 14.86 -3.83
C ALA A 131 0.17 13.91 -4.89
N VAL A 132 1.46 13.53 -4.77
CA VAL A 132 2.08 12.55 -5.67
C VAL A 132 1.39 11.18 -5.59
N VAL A 133 1.03 10.74 -4.38
CA VAL A 133 0.28 9.49 -4.19
C VAL A 133 -1.12 9.60 -4.75
N TYR A 134 -1.83 10.69 -4.49
CA TYR A 134 -3.17 10.91 -5.04
C TYR A 134 -3.15 10.89 -6.56
N ASP A 135 -2.21 11.58 -7.20
CA ASP A 135 -2.09 11.58 -8.66
C ASP A 135 -1.82 10.18 -9.23
N HIS A 136 -0.91 9.42 -8.60
CA HIS A 136 -0.58 8.07 -9.04
C HIS A 136 -1.76 7.09 -8.87
N TYR A 137 -2.50 7.21 -7.77
CA TYR A 137 -3.63 6.33 -7.44
C TYR A 137 -5.00 6.93 -7.72
N ARG A 138 -5.09 8.00 -8.54
CA ARG A 138 -6.34 8.75 -8.76
C ARG A 138 -7.53 7.85 -9.10
N ALA A 139 -7.31 6.84 -9.94
CA ALA A 139 -8.34 5.86 -10.30
C ALA A 139 -8.89 5.09 -9.08
N ASP A 140 -8.05 4.74 -8.10
CA ASP A 140 -8.49 4.10 -6.86
C ASP A 140 -9.32 5.08 -6.02
N PHE A 141 -8.87 6.33 -5.88
CA PHE A 141 -9.61 7.35 -5.13
C PHE A 141 -11.00 7.58 -5.73
N ASP A 142 -11.08 7.76 -7.05
CA ASP A 142 -12.33 8.00 -7.76
C ASP A 142 -13.25 6.77 -7.68
N THR A 143 -12.72 5.57 -7.89
CA THR A 143 -13.50 4.33 -7.90
C THR A 143 -14.05 3.96 -6.53
N PHE A 144 -13.24 4.11 -5.48
CA PHE A 144 -13.62 3.72 -4.13
C PHE A 144 -14.15 4.90 -3.29
N GLY A 145 -14.34 6.07 -3.91
CA GLY A 145 -14.96 7.24 -3.31
C GLY A 145 -14.16 7.84 -2.15
N TYR A 146 -12.83 7.86 -2.26
CA TYR A 146 -11.95 8.55 -1.31
C TYR A 146 -11.66 9.98 -1.79
N ALA A 147 -11.53 10.92 -0.85
CA ALA A 147 -11.12 12.27 -1.15
C ALA A 147 -9.59 12.36 -1.20
N GLU A 148 -9.03 13.29 -1.97
CA GLU A 148 -7.60 13.59 -2.00
C GLU A 148 -7.01 13.76 -0.59
N GLU A 149 -7.76 14.40 0.29
CA GLU A 149 -7.38 14.70 1.67
C GLU A 149 -7.68 13.59 2.69
N SER A 150 -8.09 12.41 2.24
CA SER A 150 -8.38 11.27 3.13
C SER A 150 -7.17 10.84 3.97
N TRP A 151 -5.95 11.13 3.53
CA TRP A 151 -4.72 10.85 4.28
C TRP A 151 -4.61 11.62 5.62
N MET A 152 -5.36 12.72 5.79
CA MET A 152 -5.37 13.51 7.03
C MET A 152 -6.37 13.00 8.08
N ARG A 153 -7.23 12.03 7.73
CA ARG A 153 -8.34 11.58 8.59
C ARG A 153 -8.10 10.24 9.27
N CYS A 154 -6.90 9.69 9.14
CA CYS A 154 -6.52 8.43 9.77
C CYS A 154 -5.98 8.69 11.18
N ASP A 155 -6.88 8.86 12.14
CA ASP A 155 -6.61 8.78 13.59
C ASP A 155 -6.92 7.37 14.12
#